data_AF-A0AB73N7A6-F1
#
_entry.id   AF-A0AB73N7A6-F1
#
_cell.length_a   1.000
_cell.length_b   1.000
_cell.length_c   1.000
_cell.angle_alpha   90.00
_cell.angle_beta   90.00
_cell.angle_gamma   90.00
#
_symmetry.space_group_name_H-M   'P 1'
#
loop_
_entity.id
_entity.type
_entity.pdbx_description
1 polymer ?
#
loop_
_entity_poly.entity_id
_entity_poly.type
_entity_poly.pdbx_seq_one_letter_code
_entity_poly.pdbx_strand_id
1 'polypeptide(L)'
;MKEYNYLKLIKKLGECKQGDERQCLQAVYSQLKDLTKDQIKNDRSSWSKLRVYYALYVDRTKLEHVFEKGKDGLHTQKMKCSLLSFEECYQGLQKSLADQQKGAIA
;
A
#
# COMPACT_ATOMS: atom_id res chain seq x y z
N MET A 1 3.55 10.59 -21.86
CA MET A 1 2.86 9.85 -20.78
C MET A 1 3.70 9.93 -19.52
N LYS A 2 3.14 10.28 -18.35
CA LYS A 2 3.86 10.18 -17.07
C LYS A 2 4.13 8.69 -16.79
N GLU A 3 5.40 8.30 -16.76
CA GLU A 3 5.80 6.96 -16.37
C GLU A 3 5.67 6.84 -14.85
N TYR A 4 4.65 6.13 -14.39
CA TYR A 4 4.42 5.89 -12.96
C TYR A 4 5.27 4.70 -12.53
N ASN A 5 6.47 4.96 -12.04
CA ASN A 5 7.41 3.91 -11.66
C ASN A 5 7.18 3.47 -10.20
N TYR A 6 5.97 2.96 -9.91
CA TYR A 6 5.53 2.60 -8.56
C TYR A 6 6.39 1.47 -7.95
N LEU A 7 6.92 0.55 -8.77
CA LEU A 7 7.87 -0.49 -8.36
C LEU A 7 9.14 0.09 -7.75
N LYS A 8 9.67 1.16 -8.35
CA LYS A 8 10.84 1.87 -7.83
C LYS A 8 10.55 2.49 -6.46
N LEU A 9 9.33 2.98 -6.24
CA LEU A 9 8.91 3.51 -4.94
C LEU A 9 8.78 2.40 -3.90
N ILE A 10 8.11 1.28 -4.22
CA ILE A 10 7.95 0.16 -3.29
C ILE A 10 9.32 -0.43 -2.91
N LYS A 11 10.22 -0.59 -3.89
CA LYS A 11 11.58 -1.08 -3.64
C LYS A 11 12.33 -0.16 -2.67
N LYS A 12 12.35 1.15 -2.95
CA LYS A 12 12.99 2.14 -2.08
C LYS A 12 12.38 2.16 -0.68
N LEU A 13 11.05 2.04 -0.59
CA LEU A 13 10.37 1.99 0.71
C LEU A 13 10.80 0.75 1.49
N GLY A 14 10.90 -0.41 0.83
CA GLY A 14 11.40 -1.64 1.44
C GLY A 14 12.86 -1.54 1.89
N GLU A 15 13.70 -0.77 1.19
CA GLU A 15 15.08 -0.50 1.58
C GLU A 15 15.17 0.40 2.83
N CYS A 16 14.19 1.29 3.05
CA CYS A 16 14.11 2.16 4.23
C CYS A 16 13.48 1.50 5.47
N LYS A 17 12.90 0.30 5.36
CA LYS A 17 12.22 -0.41 6.45
C LYS A 17 13.05 -1.59 6.95
N GLN A 18 12.77 -2.06 8.17
CA GLN A 18 13.44 -3.22 8.79
C GLN A 18 12.41 -4.26 9.26
N GLY A 19 12.87 -5.49 9.51
CA GLY A 19 12.03 -6.58 10.01
C GLY A 19 10.91 -7.01 9.06
N ASP A 20 9.74 -7.33 9.62
CA ASP A 20 8.56 -7.82 8.88
C ASP A 20 8.06 -6.83 7.82
N GLU A 21 8.16 -5.52 8.09
CA GLU A 21 7.73 -4.48 7.14
C GLU A 21 8.51 -4.57 5.82
N ARG A 22 9.82 -4.83 5.89
CA ARG A 22 10.68 -5.00 4.71
C ARG A 22 10.35 -6.26 3.93
N GLN A 23 10.12 -7.38 4.62
CA GLN A 23 9.77 -8.65 3.99
C GLN A 23 8.43 -8.54 3.26
N CYS A 24 7.43 -7.90 3.89
CA CYS A 24 6.15 -7.60 3.27
C CYS A 24 6.31 -6.75 2.01
N LEU A 25 7.08 -5.66 2.06
CA LEU A 25 7.30 -4.79 0.90
C LEU A 25 8.04 -5.51 -0.24
N GLN A 26 8.99 -6.39 0.07
CA GLN A 26 9.64 -7.24 -0.94
C GLN A 26 8.70 -8.26 -1.56
N ALA A 27 7.79 -8.85 -0.78
CA ALA A 27 6.78 -9.78 -1.28
C ALA A 27 5.80 -9.07 -2.22
N VAL A 28 5.39 -7.84 -1.89
CA VAL A 28 4.55 -7.00 -2.74
C VAL A 28 5.27 -6.62 -4.02
N TYR A 29 6.52 -6.16 -3.91
CA TYR A 29 7.35 -5.87 -5.08
C TYR A 29 7.46 -7.10 -5.99
N SER A 30 7.71 -8.28 -5.43
CA SER A 30 7.85 -9.52 -6.21
C SER A 30 6.56 -9.96 -6.88
N GLN A 31 5.39 -9.70 -6.28
CA GLN A 31 4.09 -9.98 -6.90
C GLN A 31 3.75 -9.00 -8.02
N LEU A 32 4.26 -7.77 -7.96
CA LEU A 32 3.90 -6.71 -8.90
C LEU A 32 4.97 -6.48 -9.99
N LYS A 33 6.22 -6.94 -9.80
CA LYS A 33 7.35 -6.66 -10.70
C LYS A 33 7.10 -7.14 -12.15
N ASP A 34 6.34 -8.20 -12.31
CA ASP A 34 6.03 -8.82 -13.60
C ASP A 34 4.74 -8.25 -14.23
N LEU A 35 4.06 -7.32 -13.52
CA LEU A 35 2.80 -6.73 -13.96
C LEU A 35 3.00 -5.30 -14.46
N THR A 36 2.42 -5.01 -15.62
CA THR A 36 2.35 -3.64 -16.13
C THR A 36 1.37 -2.78 -15.31
N LYS A 37 1.53 -1.45 -15.40
CA LYS A 37 0.63 -0.49 -14.75
C LYS A 37 -0.84 -0.75 -15.09
N ASP A 38 -1.14 -1.01 -16.37
CA ASP A 38 -2.50 -1.29 -16.83
C ASP A 38 -3.03 -2.62 -16.30
N GLN A 39 -2.18 -3.64 -16.21
CA GLN A 39 -2.57 -4.91 -15.57
C GLN A 39 -2.90 -4.72 -14.09
N ILE A 40 -2.13 -3.92 -13.35
CA ILE A 40 -2.41 -3.66 -11.94
C ILE A 40 -3.67 -2.82 -11.74
N LYS A 41 -3.89 -1.83 -12.60
CA LYS A 41 -5.10 -1.02 -12.54
C LYS A 41 -6.36 -1.83 -12.84
N ASN A 42 -6.26 -2.77 -13.78
CA ASN A 42 -7.40 -3.59 -14.21
C ASN A 42 -7.60 -4.84 -13.35
N ASP A 43 -6.55 -5.35 -12.69
CA ASP A 43 -6.66 -6.47 -11.76
C ASP A 43 -7.08 -6.02 -10.36
N ARG A 44 -8.35 -6.25 -10.02
CA ARG A 44 -8.92 -5.88 -8.72
C ARG A 44 -8.21 -6.53 -7.54
N SER A 45 -7.63 -7.73 -7.71
CA SER A 45 -6.95 -8.45 -6.64
C SER A 45 -5.61 -7.80 -6.29
N SER A 46 -4.77 -7.56 -7.30
CA SER A 46 -3.48 -6.88 -7.17
C SER A 46 -3.66 -5.44 -6.68
N TRP A 47 -4.69 -4.75 -7.17
CA TRP A 47 -5.00 -3.39 -6.74
C TRP A 47 -5.48 -3.31 -5.29
N SER A 48 -6.31 -4.26 -4.86
CA SER A 48 -6.79 -4.32 -3.47
C SER A 48 -5.65 -4.64 -2.52
N LYS A 49 -4.76 -5.56 -2.88
CA LYS A 49 -3.54 -5.83 -2.12
C LYS A 49 -2.71 -4.56 -1.94
N LEU A 50 -2.38 -3.86 -3.03
CA LEU A 50 -1.55 -2.65 -2.94
C LEU A 50 -2.15 -1.59 -2.01
N ARG A 51 -3.48 -1.40 -2.06
CA ARG A 51 -4.18 -0.47 -1.16
C ARG A 51 -4.08 -0.87 0.31
N VAL A 52 -4.21 -2.16 0.61
CA VAL A 52 -4.03 -2.70 1.96
C VAL A 52 -2.61 -2.47 2.47
N TYR A 53 -1.61 -2.74 1.64
CA TYR A 53 -0.22 -2.49 2.00
C TYR A 53 0.09 -1.00 2.20
N TYR A 54 -0.42 -0.15 1.32
CA TYR A 54 -0.32 1.30 1.47
C TYR A 54 -0.91 1.74 2.81
N ALA A 55 -2.11 1.28 3.15
CA ALA A 55 -2.77 1.68 4.38
C ALA A 55 -2.02 1.14 5.62
N LEU A 56 -1.44 -0.07 5.59
CA LEU A 56 -0.71 -0.63 6.73
C LEU A 56 0.63 0.07 7.03
N TYR A 57 1.39 0.37 5.99
CA TYR A 57 2.82 0.73 6.12
C TYR A 57 3.15 2.16 5.68
N VAL A 58 2.24 2.83 4.95
CA VAL A 58 2.46 4.19 4.43
C VAL A 58 1.54 5.18 5.14
N ASP A 59 0.24 4.90 5.19
CA ASP A 59 -0.75 5.80 5.77
C ASP A 59 -1.87 5.04 6.48
N ARG A 60 -1.67 4.78 7.78
CA ARG A 60 -2.62 4.07 8.64
C ARG A 60 -3.95 4.78 8.79
N THR A 61 -4.04 6.08 8.49
CA THR A 61 -5.32 6.80 8.51
C THR A 61 -6.28 6.32 7.42
N LYS A 62 -5.78 5.57 6.43
CA LYS A 62 -6.58 4.96 5.35
C LYS A 62 -7.08 3.56 5.70
N LEU A 63 -6.72 3.03 6.87
CA LEU A 63 -7.34 1.83 7.44
C LEU A 63 -8.60 2.24 8.20
N GLU A 64 -9.75 1.92 7.63
CA GLU A 64 -11.04 2.09 8.26
C GLU A 64 -11.41 0.81 9.00
N HIS A 65 -11.80 0.96 10.27
CA HIS A 65 -12.32 -0.14 11.06
C HIS A 65 -13.82 -0.22 10.82
N VAL A 66 -14.25 -1.21 10.05
CA VAL A 66 -15.66 -1.43 9.76
C VAL A 66 -16.14 -2.56 10.66
N PHE A 67 -17.17 -2.28 11.44
CA PHE A 67 -17.86 -3.31 12.20
C PHE A 67 -18.95 -3.89 11.32
N GLU A 68 -18.76 -5.12 10.83
CA GLU A 68 -19.82 -5.86 10.17
C GLU A 68 -20.55 -6.71 11.21
N LYS A 69 -21.87 -6.53 11.25
CA LYS A 69 -22.75 -7.37 12.07
C LYS A 69 -22.98 -8.67 11.30
N GLY A 70 -22.42 -9.77 11.81
CA GLY A 70 -22.66 -11.10 11.27
C GLY A 70 -24.13 -11.50 11.41
N LYS A 71 -24.58 -12.47 10.60
CA LYS A 71 -25.94 -13.02 10.67
C LYS A 71 -26.26 -13.62 12.04
N ASP A 72 -25.24 -14.05 12.78
CA ASP A 72 -25.31 -14.60 14.14
C ASP A 72 -25.31 -13.53 15.24
N GLY A 73 -25.40 -12.24 14.90
CA GLY A 73 -25.42 -11.14 15.87
C GLY A 73 -24.04 -10.76 16.44
N LEU A 74 -22.98 -11.51 16.12
CA LEU A 74 -21.61 -11.18 16.49
C LEU A 74 -21.07 -10.02 15.63
N HIS A 75 -20.47 -9.02 16.27
CA HIS A 75 -19.75 -7.96 15.55
C HIS A 75 -18.36 -8.47 15.18
N THR A 76 -18.08 -8.54 13.89
CA THR A 76 -16.74 -8.84 13.39
C THR A 76 -16.09 -7.52 13.00
N GLN A 77 -15.00 -7.16 13.66
CA GLN A 77 -14.21 -6.01 13.25
C GLN A 77 -13.42 -6.40 12.00
N LYS A 78 -13.73 -5.78 10.86
CA LYS A 78 -12.95 -5.92 9.63
C LYS A 78 -12.18 -4.63 9.37
N MET A 79 -10.93 -4.79 8.96
CA MET A 79 -10.17 -3.68 8.40
C MET A 79 -10.54 -3.54 6.93
N LYS A 80 -11.03 -2.36 6.56
CA LYS A 80 -11.29 -1.99 5.16
C LYS A 80 -10.37 -0.84 4.81
N CYS A 81 -9.76 -0.90 3.64
CA CYS A 81 -9.03 0.26 3.13
C CYS A 81 -10.00 1.20 2.45
N SER A 82 -9.84 2.50 2.70
CA SER A 82 -10.55 3.53 1.95
C SER A 82 -10.35 3.33 0.44
N LEU A 83 -11.33 3.73 -0.36
CA LEU A 83 -11.27 3.65 -1.82
C LEU A 83 -10.25 4.65 -2.36
N LEU A 84 -8.96 4.32 -2.21
CA LEU A 84 -7.85 5.10 -2.75
C LEU A 84 -7.73 4.85 -4.24
N SER A 85 -7.57 5.93 -4.98
CA SER A 85 -7.22 5.91 -6.39
C SER A 85 -5.76 5.49 -6.57
N PHE A 86 -5.42 5.02 -7.78
CA PHE A 86 -4.03 4.69 -8.11
C PHE A 86 -3.09 5.87 -7.91
N GLU A 87 -3.54 7.05 -8.30
CA GLU A 87 -2.77 8.28 -8.18
C GLU A 87 -2.55 8.70 -6.72
N GLU A 88 -3.56 8.55 -5.85
CA GLU A 88 -3.45 8.84 -4.42
C GLU A 88 -2.43 7.91 -3.74
N CYS A 89 -2.47 6.61 -4.03
CA CYS A 89 -1.46 5.67 -3.52
C CYS A 89 -0.05 6.02 -4.01
N TYR A 90 0.08 6.41 -5.28
CA TYR A 90 1.37 6.79 -5.86
C TYR A 90 1.93 8.07 -5.22
N GLN A 91 1.10 9.12 -5.11
CA GLN A 91 1.48 10.38 -4.46
C GLN A 91 1.85 10.18 -3.00
N GLY A 92 1.08 9.34 -2.29
CA GLY A 92 1.36 9.00 -0.90
C GLY A 92 2.68 8.26 -0.72
N LEU A 93 3.00 7.31 -1.61
CA LEU A 93 4.30 6.63 -1.62
C LEU A 93 5.45 7.61 -1.87
N GLN A 94 5.29 8.54 -2.82
CA GLN A 94 6.28 9.59 -3.07
C GLN A 94 6.48 10.48 -1.84
N LYS A 95 5.38 10.89 -1.20
CA LYS A 95 5.42 11.73 0.01
C LYS A 95 6.09 11.01 1.17
N SER A 96 5.71 9.75 1.45
CA SER A 96 6.28 8.95 2.53
C SER A 96 7.79 8.76 2.35
N LEU A 97 8.25 8.48 1.13
CA LEU A 97 9.69 8.41 0.83
C LEU A 97 10.41 9.75 0.98
N ALA A 98 9.75 10.86 0.65
CA ALA A 98 10.31 12.20 0.83
C ALA A 98 10.41 12.58 2.31
N ASP A 99 9.38 12.26 3.11
CA ASP A 99 9.36 12.44 4.56
C ASP A 99 10.42 11.58 5.25
N GLN A 100 10.57 10.31 4.86
CA GLN A 100 11.63 9.44 5.41
C GLN A 100 13.04 9.92 5.08
N GLN A 101 13.27 10.52 3.90
CA GLN A 101 14.56 11.14 3.56
C GLN A 101 14.82 12.44 4.34
N LYS A 102 13.77 13.17 4.73
CA LYS A 102 13.88 14.37 5.56
C LYS A 102 14.05 14.06 7.05
N GLY A 103 13.45 12.97 7.53
CA GLY A 103 13.55 12.52 8.92
C GLY A 103 14.83 11.74 9.26
N ALA A 104 15.70 11.45 8.29
CA ALA A 104 17.01 10.82 8.51
C ALA A 104 18.10 11.81 8.99
N ILE A 105 17.71 13.06 9.31
CA ILE A 105 18.57 14.08 9.92
C ILE A 105 18.04 14.37 11.32
N ALA A 106 18.36 13.50 12.28
CA ALA A 106 18.33 13.78 13.72
C ALA A 106 19.23 12.79 14.44
#